data_AF-A0A972XVX5-F1
#
_entry.id   AF-A0A972XVX5-F1
#
_cell.length_a   1.000
_cell.length_b   1.000
_cell.length_c   1.000
_cell.angle_alpha   90.00
_cell.angle_beta   90.00
_cell.angle_gamma   90.00
#
_symmetry.space_group_name_H-M   'P 1'
#
loop_
_entity.id
_entity.type
_entity.pdbx_description
1 polymer ?
#
loop_
_entity_poly.entity_id
_entity_poly.type
_entity_poly.pdbx_seq_one_letter_code
_entity_poly.pdbx_strand_id
1 'polypeptide(L)'
;MADKIGVMVCGHGSRSDAAVSEFAAISNRLDQHFPEWPLEYGYLEFANPVIRVGLDKLRNKGVNHILAVPGMLFAAAHAKNDIPTILASYQSETGIKVEYGRELGVDPKMLRAAADRIEEAVVKANKRHGVVNNSDICLVVIGRGASDPDANSNVSKIARMLWEGFGFGWCEVGYSGVTFPLVEPCLQHVVRLGYKRVIVFPYFLFTGILIDRIYGFTKQIAAQYPEVQLVSAGYLNDHPCVIDTFVERVVEILDGQNVMNCQMCKYRTKVLGFESEVGTPQDSHHHHVEGMGASAPGSRIEDCQLCDTFCTGRCRLQGKIINHHHGHEHQHTYPHVDHPLGPISVLRNNND
;
A
#
# COMPACT_ATOMS: atom_id res chain seq x y z
N MET A 1 36.49 12.70 7.23
CA MET A 1 36.13 11.49 7.99
C MET A 1 35.65 10.46 6.98
N ALA A 2 35.91 9.17 7.21
CA ALA A 2 35.26 8.14 6.41
C ALA A 2 33.74 8.20 6.66
N ASP A 3 32.93 7.92 5.63
CA ASP A 3 31.48 7.91 5.76
C ASP A 3 31.06 6.76 6.70
N LYS A 4 30.37 7.11 7.78
CA LYS A 4 29.67 6.15 8.63
C LYS A 4 28.24 6.09 8.14
N ILE A 5 27.95 5.02 7.41
CA ILE A 5 26.66 4.76 6.77
C ILE A 5 25.63 4.29 7.82
N GLY A 6 24.38 4.73 7.68
CA GLY A 6 23.22 4.20 8.39
C GLY A 6 22.01 4.07 7.46
N VAL A 7 21.09 3.17 7.79
CA VAL A 7 19.89 2.89 6.98
C VAL A 7 18.66 3.44 7.69
N MET A 8 17.81 4.16 6.96
CA MET A 8 16.53 4.65 7.45
C MET A 8 15.38 4.06 6.64
N VAL A 9 14.54 3.23 7.27
CA VAL A 9 13.33 2.69 6.62
C VAL A 9 12.14 3.61 6.90
N CYS A 10 11.64 4.27 5.85
CA CYS A 10 10.58 5.27 5.95
C CYS A 10 9.21 4.64 5.69
N GLY A 11 8.44 4.40 6.74
CA GLY A 11 7.08 3.90 6.67
C GLY A 11 6.07 5.01 6.43
N HIS A 12 4.94 4.68 5.81
CA HIS A 12 3.79 5.60 5.77
C HIS A 12 3.19 5.80 7.18
N GLY A 13 3.03 4.70 7.91
CA GLY A 13 2.36 4.67 9.21
C GLY A 13 0.88 4.34 9.12
N SER A 14 0.33 3.87 10.23
CA SER A 14 -1.03 3.33 10.31
C SER A 14 -1.63 3.64 11.67
N ARG A 15 -2.96 3.75 11.71
CA ARG A 15 -3.73 3.80 12.97
C ARG A 15 -3.92 2.40 13.59
N SER A 16 -3.52 1.35 12.89
CA SER A 16 -3.59 -0.03 13.39
C SER A 16 -2.28 -0.42 14.05
N ASP A 17 -2.33 -0.72 15.35
CA ASP A 17 -1.16 -1.19 16.11
C ASP A 17 -0.56 -2.47 15.51
N ALA A 18 -1.40 -3.36 14.97
CA ALA A 18 -0.93 -4.57 14.30
C ALA A 18 -0.10 -4.24 13.05
N ALA A 19 -0.55 -3.29 12.22
CA ALA A 19 0.20 -2.85 11.04
C ALA A 19 1.51 -2.15 11.42
N VAL A 20 1.51 -1.36 12.50
CA VAL A 20 2.73 -0.73 13.04
C VAL A 20 3.73 -1.79 13.53
N SER A 21 3.25 -2.81 14.24
CA SER A 21 4.08 -3.93 14.69
C SER A 21 4.67 -4.74 13.54
N GLU A 22 3.90 -5.01 12.48
CA GLU A 22 4.41 -5.72 11.29
C GLU A 22 5.49 -4.91 10.54
N PHE A 23 5.32 -3.59 10.41
CA PHE A 23 6.34 -2.72 9.81
C PHE A 23 7.64 -2.72 10.63
N ALA A 24 7.52 -2.63 11.96
CA ALA A 24 8.66 -2.73 12.86
C ALA A 24 9.35 -4.10 12.74
N ALA A 25 8.58 -5.19 12.62
CA ALA A 25 9.12 -6.54 12.44
C ALA A 25 9.91 -6.69 11.12
N ILE A 26 9.42 -6.12 10.01
CA ILE A 26 10.19 -6.07 8.74
C ILE A 26 11.50 -5.32 8.95
N SER A 27 11.45 -4.15 9.60
CA SER A 27 12.64 -3.34 9.85
C SER A 27 13.68 -4.08 10.71
N ASN A 28 13.24 -4.80 11.74
CA ASN A 28 14.11 -5.63 12.58
C ASN A 28 14.74 -6.80 11.81
N ARG A 29 14.04 -7.37 10.83
CA ARG A 29 14.61 -8.41 9.96
C ARG A 29 15.65 -7.83 9.01
N LEU A 30 15.44 -6.61 8.51
CA LEU A 30 16.41 -5.93 7.65
C LEU A 30 17.73 -5.62 8.36
N ASP A 31 17.70 -5.32 9.66
CA ASP A 31 18.89 -5.07 10.47
C ASP A 31 19.90 -6.23 10.39
N GLN A 32 19.41 -7.48 10.27
CA GLN A 32 20.24 -8.68 10.14
C GLN A 32 21.02 -8.74 8.82
N HIS A 33 20.57 -8.03 7.78
CA HIS A 33 21.23 -7.96 6.48
C HIS A 33 22.30 -6.86 6.40
N PHE A 34 22.32 -5.93 7.35
CA PHE A 34 23.26 -4.79 7.39
C PHE A 34 23.98 -4.69 8.74
N PRO A 35 24.73 -5.73 9.19
CA PRO A 35 25.33 -5.75 10.53
C PRO A 35 26.35 -4.64 10.78
N GLU A 36 26.89 -4.01 9.73
CA GLU A 36 27.86 -2.92 9.81
C GLU A 36 27.21 -1.53 9.86
N TRP A 37 25.93 -1.41 9.48
CA TRP A 37 25.24 -0.12 9.36
C TRP A 37 24.10 -0.04 10.38
N PRO A 38 24.10 0.95 11.28
CA PRO A 38 22.94 1.17 12.13
C PRO A 38 21.67 1.35 11.30
N LEU A 39 20.65 0.54 11.58
CA LEU A 39 19.35 0.65 10.95
C LEU A 39 18.32 1.23 11.93
N GLU A 40 17.56 2.21 11.47
CA GLU A 40 16.39 2.74 12.18
C GLU A 40 15.20 2.81 11.23
N TYR A 41 14.01 2.96 11.81
CA TYR A 41 12.79 3.15 11.06
C TYR A 41 11.92 4.24 11.69
N GLY A 42 10.96 4.74 10.91
CA GLY A 42 10.00 5.72 11.39
C GLY A 42 8.88 5.94 10.40
N TYR A 43 7.83 6.60 10.85
CA TYR A 43 6.59 6.79 10.11
C TYR A 43 6.39 8.24 9.66
N LEU A 44 5.83 8.40 8.48
CA LEU A 44 5.41 9.68 7.94
C LEU A 44 4.23 10.25 8.73
N GLU A 45 3.23 9.41 9.05
CA GLU A 45 2.01 9.86 9.73
C GLU A 45 1.42 8.78 10.66
N PHE A 46 0.48 9.19 11.53
CA PHE A 46 -0.33 8.35 12.42
C PHE A 46 0.38 7.52 13.49
N ALA A 47 1.62 7.12 13.31
CA ALA A 47 2.33 6.21 14.20
C ALA A 47 3.64 6.82 14.69
N ASN A 48 4.12 6.30 15.82
CA ASN A 48 5.43 6.61 16.38
C ASN A 48 6.34 5.37 16.30
N PRO A 49 7.66 5.54 16.15
CA PRO A 49 8.37 6.82 16.05
C PRO A 49 8.17 7.50 14.68
N VAL A 50 8.09 8.83 14.66
CA VAL A 50 8.12 9.60 13.39
C VAL A 50 9.48 9.50 12.71
N ILE A 51 9.55 9.69 11.38
CA ILE A 51 10.80 9.60 10.60
C ILE A 51 11.95 10.39 11.23
N ARG A 52 11.68 11.61 11.71
CA ARG A 52 12.69 12.47 12.34
C ARG A 52 13.35 11.86 13.57
N VAL A 53 12.61 11.09 14.38
CA VAL A 53 13.15 10.41 15.56
C VAL A 53 14.14 9.32 15.14
N GLY A 54 13.86 8.57 14.07
CA GLY A 54 14.79 7.58 13.51
C GLY A 54 16.07 8.24 12.99
N LEU A 55 15.94 9.34 12.24
CA LEU A 55 17.08 10.11 11.75
C LEU A 55 17.98 10.64 12.89
N ASP A 56 17.37 11.19 13.95
CA ASP A 56 18.11 11.68 15.12
C ASP A 56 18.84 10.56 15.86
N LYS A 57 18.27 9.36 15.96
CA LYS A 57 18.97 8.20 16.52
C LYS A 57 20.18 7.79 15.69
N LEU A 58 20.06 7.77 14.35
CA LEU A 58 21.19 7.50 13.46
C LEU A 58 22.31 8.53 13.67
N ARG A 59 21.95 9.83 13.66
CA ARG A 59 22.90 10.92 13.95
C ARG A 59 23.59 10.75 15.29
N ASN A 60 22.84 10.44 16.35
CA ASN A 60 23.39 10.25 17.70
C ASN A 60 24.35 9.05 17.78
N LYS A 61 24.22 8.07 16.88
CA LYS A 61 25.19 6.97 16.70
C LYS A 61 26.42 7.40 15.88
N GLY A 62 26.52 8.65 15.46
CA GLY A 62 27.63 9.21 14.66
C GLY A 62 27.51 8.94 13.16
N VAL A 63 26.35 8.50 12.67
CA VAL A 63 26.09 8.36 11.22
C VAL A 63 26.15 9.73 10.57
N ASN A 64 26.92 9.85 9.48
CA ASN A 64 27.06 11.08 8.70
C ASN A 64 26.59 10.92 7.24
N HIS A 65 26.20 9.70 6.86
CA HIS A 65 25.63 9.36 5.56
C HIS A 65 24.46 8.38 5.74
N ILE A 66 23.24 8.82 5.41
CA ILE A 66 22.00 8.06 5.59
C ILE A 66 21.48 7.57 4.23
N LEU A 67 21.19 6.28 4.15
CA LEU A 67 20.48 5.64 3.04
C LEU A 67 19.02 5.45 3.45
N ALA A 68 18.14 6.31 2.94
CA ALA A 68 16.72 6.29 3.28
C ALA A 68 15.91 5.52 2.22
N VAL A 69 15.18 4.48 2.60
CA VAL A 69 14.35 3.68 1.67
C VAL A 69 12.88 3.75 2.09
N PRO A 70 11.95 4.06 1.17
CA PRO A 70 10.53 4.06 1.47
C PRO A 70 9.98 2.63 1.56
N GLY A 71 9.35 2.30 2.68
CA GLY A 71 8.59 1.06 2.87
C GLY A 71 7.22 1.11 2.22
N MET A 72 7.20 1.31 0.90
CA MET A 72 6.01 1.48 0.08
C MET A 72 6.08 0.56 -1.13
N LEU A 73 4.92 0.06 -1.58
CA LEU A 73 4.85 -0.80 -2.77
C LEU A 73 5.02 -0.02 -4.07
N PHE A 74 4.38 1.15 -4.19
CA PHE A 74 4.40 1.96 -5.41
C PHE A 74 4.58 3.44 -5.07
N ALA A 75 5.27 4.17 -5.94
CA ALA A 75 5.46 5.61 -5.79
C ALA A 75 4.21 6.39 -6.19
N ALA A 76 3.58 7.01 -5.19
CA ALA A 76 2.58 8.05 -5.35
C ALA A 76 3.05 9.30 -4.56
N ALA A 77 2.13 10.20 -4.18
CA ALA A 77 2.46 11.46 -3.49
C ALA A 77 3.46 11.31 -2.33
N HIS A 78 3.30 10.33 -1.44
CA HIS A 78 4.17 10.17 -0.27
C HIS A 78 5.62 9.84 -0.60
N ALA A 79 5.86 8.94 -1.56
CA ALA A 79 7.21 8.61 -2.00
C ALA A 79 7.79 9.67 -2.95
N LYS A 80 6.92 10.36 -3.71
CA LYS A 80 7.34 11.36 -4.70
C LYS A 80 7.57 12.74 -4.10
N ASN A 81 6.89 13.10 -3.01
CA ASN A 81 6.87 14.46 -2.43
C ASN A 81 7.14 14.45 -0.92
N ASP A 82 6.26 13.85 -0.11
CA ASP A 82 6.27 14.07 1.35
C ASP A 82 7.58 13.60 2.03
N ILE A 83 8.00 12.35 1.79
CA ILE A 83 9.24 11.81 2.37
C ILE A 83 10.48 12.56 1.84
N PRO A 84 10.65 12.76 0.52
CA PRO A 84 11.73 13.59 0.00
C PRO A 84 11.84 14.96 0.67
N THR A 85 10.71 15.66 0.89
CA THR A 85 10.69 16.98 1.54
C THR A 85 11.19 16.89 2.99
N ILE A 86 10.74 15.90 3.78
CA ILE A 86 11.21 15.71 5.16
C ILE A 86 12.72 15.44 5.20
N LEU A 87 13.22 14.57 4.32
CA LEU A 87 14.63 14.19 4.26
C LEU A 87 15.51 15.37 3.82
N ALA A 88 15.06 16.14 2.83
CA ALA A 88 15.77 17.33 2.34
C ALA A 88 15.86 18.43 3.42
N SER A 89 14.77 18.68 4.15
CA SER A 89 14.77 19.60 5.29
C SER A 89 15.74 19.14 6.39
N TYR A 90 15.72 17.85 6.74
CA TYR A 90 16.64 17.30 7.73
C TYR A 90 18.12 17.45 7.30
N GLN A 91 18.43 17.17 6.04
CA GLN A 91 19.77 17.37 5.48
C GLN A 91 20.19 18.85 5.56
N SER A 92 19.30 19.78 5.18
CA SER A 92 19.60 21.22 5.25
C SER A 92 19.83 21.72 6.67
N GLU A 93 19.10 21.18 7.65
CA GLU A 93 19.21 21.60 9.05
C GLU A 93 20.46 21.04 9.75
N THR A 94 20.90 19.84 9.36
CA THR A 94 21.94 19.09 10.10
C THR A 94 23.27 18.96 9.37
N GLY A 95 23.28 19.16 8.05
CA GLY A 95 24.45 18.93 7.18
C GLY A 95 24.78 17.45 6.94
N ILE A 96 23.97 16.50 7.44
CA ILE A 96 24.15 15.06 7.19
C ILE A 96 23.75 14.74 5.76
N LYS A 97 24.58 13.95 5.07
CA LYS A 97 24.27 13.47 3.72
C LYS A 97 23.13 12.45 3.79
N VAL A 98 22.06 12.66 3.04
CA VAL A 98 20.91 11.75 2.94
C VAL A 98 20.67 11.41 1.47
N GLU A 99 20.69 10.13 1.13
CA GLU A 99 20.34 9.62 -0.19
C GLU A 99 19.06 8.81 -0.10
N TYR A 100 18.13 9.08 -1.01
CA TYR A 100 16.78 8.51 -0.97
C TYR A 100 16.56 7.47 -2.07
N GLY A 101 16.29 6.24 -1.65
CA GLY A 101 15.97 5.06 -2.45
C GLY A 101 14.59 5.12 -3.11
N ARG A 102 14.44 4.36 -4.19
CA ARG A 102 13.15 4.04 -4.79
C ARG A 102 12.35 3.06 -3.93
N GLU A 103 11.05 3.04 -4.17
CA GLU A 103 10.13 2.09 -3.57
C GLU A 103 10.35 0.65 -4.06
N LEU A 104 9.71 -0.32 -3.39
CA LEU A 104 9.83 -1.75 -3.74
C LEU A 104 9.46 -2.00 -5.21
N GLY A 105 8.38 -1.38 -5.67
CA GLY A 105 8.02 -1.27 -7.08
C GLY A 105 7.61 -2.60 -7.72
N VAL A 106 7.62 -2.60 -9.06
CA VAL A 106 7.43 -3.81 -9.86
C VAL A 106 8.76 -4.54 -9.96
N ASP A 107 8.89 -5.61 -9.18
CA ASP A 107 10.12 -6.38 -9.03
C ASP A 107 9.84 -7.89 -9.13
N PRO A 108 10.71 -8.69 -9.78
CA PRO A 108 10.58 -10.15 -9.81
C PRO A 108 10.44 -10.80 -8.42
N LYS A 109 11.13 -10.29 -7.39
CA LYS A 109 11.05 -10.79 -6.01
C LYS A 109 9.67 -10.50 -5.41
N MET A 110 9.12 -9.32 -5.69
CA MET A 110 7.76 -8.96 -5.27
C MET A 110 6.69 -9.78 -6.00
N LEU A 111 6.90 -10.09 -7.29
CA LEU A 111 6.06 -11.03 -8.04
C LEU A 111 6.14 -12.43 -7.45
N ARG A 112 7.33 -12.91 -7.07
CA ARG A 112 7.48 -14.22 -6.43
C ARG A 112 6.75 -14.28 -5.10
N ALA A 113 6.90 -13.28 -4.23
CA ALA A 113 6.16 -13.19 -2.97
C ALA A 113 4.64 -13.25 -3.19
N ALA A 114 4.12 -12.52 -4.18
CA ALA A 114 2.72 -12.58 -4.54
C ALA A 114 2.28 -13.97 -5.04
N ALA A 115 3.09 -14.57 -5.92
CA ALA A 115 2.83 -15.91 -6.45
C ALA A 115 2.74 -16.95 -5.33
N ASP A 116 3.66 -16.91 -4.37
CA ASP A 116 3.66 -17.83 -3.23
C ASP A 116 2.37 -17.72 -2.40
N ARG A 117 1.89 -16.49 -2.12
CA ARG A 117 0.62 -16.28 -1.40
C ARG A 117 -0.60 -16.78 -2.17
N ILE A 118 -0.62 -16.59 -3.48
CA ILE A 118 -1.70 -17.05 -4.36
C ILE A 118 -1.70 -18.57 -4.44
N GLU A 119 -0.53 -19.18 -4.62
CA GLU A 119 -0.36 -20.64 -4.72
C GLU A 119 -0.79 -21.31 -3.41
N GLU A 120 -0.40 -20.78 -2.26
CA GLU A 120 -0.90 -21.24 -0.95
C GLU A 120 -2.44 -21.23 -0.88
N ALA A 121 -3.08 -20.18 -1.40
CA ALA A 121 -4.54 -20.06 -1.40
C ALA A 121 -5.18 -21.10 -2.33
N VAL A 122 -4.62 -21.31 -3.52
CA VAL A 122 -5.07 -22.35 -4.47
C VAL A 122 -4.92 -23.74 -3.88
N VAL A 123 -3.78 -24.05 -3.24
CA VAL A 123 -3.53 -25.35 -2.59
C VAL A 123 -4.53 -25.60 -1.47
N LYS A 124 -4.76 -24.60 -0.59
CA LYS A 124 -5.76 -24.69 0.48
C LYS A 124 -7.17 -24.90 -0.08
N ALA A 125 -7.53 -24.19 -1.14
CA ALA A 125 -8.83 -24.33 -1.79
C ALA A 125 -9.00 -25.70 -2.45
N ASN A 126 -7.98 -26.19 -3.16
CA ASN A 126 -7.96 -27.54 -3.74
C ASN A 126 -8.19 -28.63 -2.69
N LYS A 127 -7.51 -28.52 -1.54
CA LYS A 127 -7.69 -29.46 -0.43
C LYS A 127 -9.12 -29.45 0.14
N ARG A 128 -9.76 -28.28 0.19
CA ARG A 128 -11.09 -28.12 0.80
C ARG A 128 -12.24 -28.42 -0.16
N HIS A 129 -12.10 -28.08 -1.43
CA HIS A 129 -13.20 -28.04 -2.40
C HIS A 129 -12.95 -28.88 -3.67
N GLY A 130 -11.83 -29.59 -3.74
CA GLY A 130 -11.40 -30.32 -4.92
C GLY A 130 -10.60 -29.47 -5.90
N VAL A 131 -9.85 -30.16 -6.76
CA VAL A 131 -9.00 -29.54 -7.79
C VAL A 131 -9.87 -29.02 -8.94
N VAL A 132 -9.57 -27.82 -9.43
CA VAL A 132 -10.13 -27.25 -10.67
C VAL A 132 -8.99 -26.93 -11.63
N ASN A 133 -9.28 -26.86 -12.94
CA ASN A 133 -8.28 -26.42 -13.91
C ASN A 133 -7.90 -24.95 -13.66
N ASN A 134 -6.66 -24.56 -13.92
CA ASN A 134 -6.24 -23.16 -13.78
C ASN A 134 -7.11 -22.22 -14.64
N SER A 135 -7.52 -22.66 -15.83
CA SER A 135 -8.44 -21.91 -16.71
C SER A 135 -9.84 -21.67 -16.10
N ASP A 136 -10.23 -22.42 -15.06
CA ASP A 136 -11.49 -22.22 -14.33
C ASP A 136 -11.33 -21.25 -13.13
N ILE A 137 -10.13 -20.71 -12.92
CA ILE A 137 -9.80 -19.79 -11.84
C ILE A 137 -9.74 -18.35 -12.39
N CYS A 138 -10.36 -17.40 -11.70
CA CYS A 138 -10.14 -15.98 -11.89
C CYS A 138 -9.30 -15.41 -10.73
N LEU A 139 -8.27 -14.64 -11.06
CA LEU A 139 -7.48 -13.91 -10.05
C LEU A 139 -8.03 -12.49 -9.89
N VAL A 140 -8.25 -12.06 -8.65
CA VAL A 140 -8.58 -10.68 -8.33
C VAL A 140 -7.45 -10.09 -7.50
N VAL A 141 -6.71 -9.15 -8.06
CA VAL A 141 -5.64 -8.45 -7.34
C VAL A 141 -6.19 -7.14 -6.81
N ILE A 142 -6.19 -6.98 -5.49
CA ILE A 142 -6.65 -5.77 -4.83
C ILE A 142 -5.47 -4.93 -4.37
N GLY A 143 -5.33 -3.73 -4.93
CA GLY A 143 -4.39 -2.71 -4.44
C GLY A 143 -5.04 -1.72 -3.46
N ARG A 144 -4.25 -0.84 -2.84
CA ARG A 144 -4.80 0.29 -2.06
C ARG A 144 -5.59 1.26 -2.95
N GLY A 145 -5.02 1.54 -4.12
CA GLY A 145 -5.41 2.63 -5.02
C GLY A 145 -4.74 3.94 -4.61
N ALA A 146 -4.43 4.77 -5.60
CA ALA A 146 -3.87 6.10 -5.44
C ALA A 146 -4.56 7.12 -6.37
N SER A 147 -4.39 8.40 -6.08
CA SER A 147 -4.74 9.49 -7.01
C SER A 147 -3.75 9.60 -8.18
N ASP A 148 -2.64 8.87 -8.12
CA ASP A 148 -1.63 8.78 -9.17
C ASP A 148 -1.91 7.54 -10.05
N PRO A 149 -2.25 7.71 -11.34
CA PRO A 149 -2.53 6.59 -12.24
C PRO A 149 -1.30 5.73 -12.52
N ASP A 150 -0.08 6.27 -12.42
CA ASP A 150 1.16 5.51 -12.60
C ASP A 150 1.28 4.41 -11.53
N ALA A 151 1.01 4.76 -10.26
CA ALA A 151 0.95 3.79 -9.16
C ALA A 151 -0.15 2.74 -9.36
N ASN A 152 -1.32 3.15 -9.87
CA ASN A 152 -2.42 2.24 -10.16
C ASN A 152 -2.08 1.27 -11.31
N SER A 153 -1.35 1.73 -12.33
CA SER A 153 -0.93 0.92 -13.47
C SER A 153 0.05 -0.19 -13.07
N ASN A 154 0.86 0.04 -12.03
CA ASN A 154 1.76 -0.98 -11.50
C ASN A 154 1.00 -2.17 -10.89
N VAL A 155 -0.15 -1.95 -10.25
CA VAL A 155 -1.02 -3.05 -9.80
C VAL A 155 -1.50 -3.87 -10.99
N SER A 156 -1.93 -3.21 -12.07
CA SER A 156 -2.35 -3.89 -13.30
C SER A 156 -1.22 -4.67 -13.96
N LYS A 157 0.01 -4.14 -13.94
CA LYS A 157 1.20 -4.86 -14.42
C LYS A 157 1.47 -6.11 -13.58
N ILE A 158 1.45 -6.00 -12.25
CA ILE A 158 1.61 -7.15 -11.34
C ILE A 158 0.52 -8.20 -11.60
N ALA A 159 -0.74 -7.78 -11.67
CA ALA A 159 -1.87 -8.66 -11.92
C ALA A 159 -1.73 -9.39 -13.25
N ARG A 160 -1.30 -8.68 -14.31
CA ARG A 160 -1.06 -9.27 -15.62
C ARG A 160 0.03 -10.34 -15.61
N MET A 161 1.17 -10.04 -14.99
CA MET A 161 2.30 -10.96 -14.89
C MET A 161 1.93 -12.24 -14.11
N LEU A 162 1.18 -12.09 -13.01
CA LEU A 162 0.73 -13.23 -12.20
C LEU A 162 -0.29 -14.07 -12.95
N TRP A 163 -1.29 -13.44 -13.56
CA TRP A 163 -2.34 -14.13 -14.31
C TRP A 163 -1.77 -15.01 -15.42
N GLU A 164 -1.00 -14.42 -16.33
CA GLU A 164 -0.41 -15.15 -17.46
C GLU A 164 0.61 -16.19 -16.96
N GLY A 165 1.35 -15.89 -15.88
CA GLY A 165 2.29 -16.81 -15.27
C GLY A 165 1.65 -18.08 -14.67
N PHE A 166 0.46 -17.96 -14.06
CA PHE A 166 -0.27 -19.11 -13.52
C PHE A 166 -1.10 -19.85 -14.58
N GLY A 167 -1.39 -19.21 -15.72
CA GLY A 167 -2.34 -19.73 -16.71
C GLY A 167 -3.79 -19.75 -16.19
N PHE A 168 -4.15 -18.78 -15.34
CA PHE A 168 -5.54 -18.64 -14.90
C PHE A 168 -6.46 -18.22 -16.05
N GLY A 169 -7.76 -18.43 -15.91
CA GLY A 169 -8.72 -18.11 -16.97
C GLY A 169 -8.88 -16.61 -17.20
N TRP A 170 -8.81 -15.82 -16.13
CA TRP A 170 -8.93 -14.36 -16.17
C TRP A 170 -8.28 -13.68 -14.98
N CYS A 171 -8.14 -12.37 -15.09
CA CYS A 171 -7.78 -11.52 -13.97
C CYS A 171 -8.53 -10.18 -13.98
N GLU A 172 -8.91 -9.72 -12.79
CA GLU A 172 -9.49 -8.41 -12.54
C GLU A 172 -8.65 -7.65 -11.51
N VAL A 173 -8.61 -6.33 -11.64
CA VAL A 173 -7.95 -5.44 -10.67
C VAL A 173 -9.00 -4.61 -9.95
N GLY A 174 -8.91 -4.60 -8.63
CA GLY A 174 -9.75 -3.76 -7.77
C GLY A 174 -8.92 -2.96 -6.78
N TYR A 175 -9.58 -2.06 -6.07
CA TYR A 175 -8.93 -1.17 -5.12
C TYR A 175 -9.70 -1.07 -3.80
N SER A 176 -8.97 -0.86 -2.70
CA SER A 176 -9.57 -0.82 -1.36
C SER A 176 -10.27 0.51 -1.02
N GLY A 177 -9.97 1.62 -1.71
CA GLY A 177 -10.62 2.89 -1.32
C GLY A 177 -10.35 4.19 -2.09
N VAL A 178 -9.31 4.33 -2.93
CA VAL A 178 -9.01 5.64 -3.57
C VAL A 178 -9.53 5.75 -5.00
N THR A 179 -9.19 4.77 -5.84
CA THR A 179 -9.60 4.70 -7.24
C THR A 179 -10.58 3.54 -7.45
N PHE A 180 -11.11 3.38 -8.65
CA PHE A 180 -12.10 2.37 -9.00
C PHE A 180 -11.53 1.27 -9.93
N PRO A 181 -12.16 0.08 -9.98
CA PRO A 181 -13.33 -0.34 -9.18
C PRO A 181 -12.96 -0.66 -7.72
N LEU A 182 -13.86 -0.34 -6.78
CA LEU A 182 -13.73 -0.77 -5.39
C LEU A 182 -13.97 -2.28 -5.23
N VAL A 183 -13.49 -2.84 -4.10
CA VAL A 183 -13.54 -4.28 -3.81
C VAL A 183 -14.91 -4.90 -4.11
N GLU A 184 -15.98 -4.35 -3.55
CA GLU A 184 -17.31 -4.93 -3.72
C GLU A 184 -17.81 -4.88 -5.17
N PRO A 185 -17.85 -3.72 -5.86
CA PRO A 185 -18.21 -3.68 -7.28
C PRO A 185 -17.32 -4.57 -8.16
N CYS A 186 -16.03 -4.65 -7.86
CA CYS A 186 -15.08 -5.54 -8.55
C CYS A 186 -15.48 -7.01 -8.39
N LEU A 187 -15.74 -7.47 -7.16
CA LEU A 187 -16.15 -8.85 -6.91
C LEU A 187 -17.53 -9.17 -7.48
N GLN A 188 -18.49 -8.23 -7.42
CA GLN A 188 -19.81 -8.36 -8.04
C GLN A 188 -19.73 -8.51 -9.56
N HIS A 189 -18.75 -7.87 -10.21
CA HIS A 189 -18.48 -8.07 -11.63
C HIS A 189 -17.90 -9.47 -11.88
N VAL A 190 -16.85 -9.83 -11.16
CA VAL A 190 -16.08 -11.06 -11.37
C VAL A 190 -16.94 -12.32 -11.20
N VAL A 191 -17.83 -12.35 -10.22
CA VAL A 191 -18.70 -13.53 -9.98
C VAL A 191 -19.66 -13.81 -11.14
N ARG A 192 -19.95 -12.82 -11.99
CA ARG A 192 -20.81 -12.96 -13.17
C ARG A 192 -20.08 -13.48 -14.40
N LEU A 193 -18.75 -13.63 -14.34
CA LEU A 193 -17.94 -14.07 -15.47
C LEU A 193 -17.92 -15.61 -15.65
N GLY A 194 -18.49 -16.37 -14.72
CA GLY A 194 -18.68 -17.83 -14.84
C GLY A 194 -17.48 -18.69 -14.45
N TYR A 195 -16.46 -18.13 -13.78
CA TYR A 195 -15.34 -18.91 -13.23
C TYR A 195 -15.76 -19.70 -11.99
N LYS A 196 -15.25 -20.94 -11.85
CA LYS A 196 -15.60 -21.82 -10.71
C LYS A 196 -14.99 -21.33 -9.41
N ARG A 197 -13.82 -20.71 -9.48
CA ARG A 197 -13.07 -20.22 -8.33
C ARG A 197 -12.50 -18.84 -8.58
N VAL A 198 -12.59 -17.99 -7.57
CA VAL A 198 -12.02 -16.64 -7.57
C VAL A 198 -11.02 -16.55 -6.43
N ILE A 199 -9.74 -16.33 -6.76
CA ILE A 199 -8.70 -16.05 -5.76
C ILE A 199 -8.62 -14.54 -5.56
N VAL A 200 -8.96 -14.06 -4.37
CA VAL A 200 -8.87 -12.63 -4.00
C VAL A 200 -7.57 -12.39 -3.26
N PHE A 201 -6.63 -11.71 -3.91
CA PHE A 201 -5.30 -11.46 -3.38
C PHE A 201 -5.09 -9.98 -3.06
N PRO A 202 -4.92 -9.63 -1.77
CA PRO A 202 -4.54 -8.28 -1.38
C PRO A 202 -3.04 -8.04 -1.63
N TYR A 203 -2.70 -7.14 -2.56
CA TYR A 203 -1.33 -6.71 -2.79
C TYR A 203 -0.93 -5.60 -1.79
N PHE A 204 -0.66 -6.01 -0.55
CA PHE A 204 -0.35 -5.15 0.58
C PHE A 204 0.80 -5.71 1.40
N LEU A 205 1.62 -4.84 1.98
CA LEU A 205 2.69 -5.24 2.89
C LEU A 205 2.17 -5.60 4.29
N PHE A 206 1.13 -4.92 4.76
CA PHE A 206 0.70 -5.00 6.15
C PHE A 206 -0.79 -5.24 6.31
N THR A 207 -1.14 -5.79 7.45
CA THR A 207 -2.51 -5.98 7.93
C THR A 207 -3.24 -4.67 8.23
N GLY A 208 -4.45 -4.79 8.76
CA GLY A 208 -5.26 -3.71 9.30
C GLY A 208 -6.54 -3.50 8.50
N ILE A 209 -7.15 -2.34 8.72
CA ILE A 209 -8.55 -2.09 8.35
C ILE A 209 -8.86 -2.27 6.85
N LEU A 210 -7.85 -2.09 5.97
CA LEU A 210 -8.01 -2.28 4.53
C LEU A 210 -8.01 -3.75 4.15
N ILE A 211 -7.17 -4.58 4.79
CA ILE A 211 -7.20 -6.04 4.61
C ILE A 211 -8.52 -6.60 5.15
N ASP A 212 -8.94 -6.16 6.33
CA ASP A 212 -10.22 -6.56 6.94
C ASP A 212 -11.39 -6.21 6.02
N ARG A 213 -11.36 -5.04 5.39
CA ARG A 213 -12.35 -4.63 4.38
C ARG A 213 -12.39 -5.59 3.20
N ILE A 214 -11.23 -5.94 2.66
CA ILE A 214 -11.15 -6.84 1.50
C ILE A 214 -11.76 -8.19 1.86
N TYR A 215 -11.34 -8.78 2.98
CA TYR A 215 -11.86 -10.07 3.41
C TYR A 215 -13.33 -10.00 3.81
N GLY A 216 -13.78 -8.90 4.41
CA GLY A 216 -15.18 -8.65 4.74
C GLY A 216 -16.07 -8.68 3.50
N PHE A 217 -15.73 -7.90 2.48
CA PHE A 217 -16.46 -7.93 1.21
C PHE A 217 -16.35 -9.27 0.49
N THR A 218 -15.18 -9.93 0.50
CA THR A 218 -15.04 -11.28 -0.05
C THR A 218 -16.02 -12.26 0.60
N LYS A 219 -16.15 -12.24 1.93
CA LYS A 219 -17.10 -13.10 2.66
C LYS A 219 -18.56 -12.73 2.36
N GLN A 220 -18.87 -11.44 2.31
CA GLN A 220 -20.21 -10.95 1.98
C GLN A 220 -20.65 -11.43 0.59
N ILE A 221 -19.80 -11.26 -0.43
CA ILE A 221 -20.09 -11.70 -1.79
C ILE A 221 -20.12 -13.24 -1.87
N ALA A 222 -19.25 -13.95 -1.18
CA ALA A 222 -19.30 -15.42 -1.12
C ALA A 222 -20.63 -15.95 -0.56
N ALA A 223 -21.23 -15.25 0.41
CA ALA A 223 -22.55 -15.60 0.94
C ALA A 223 -23.69 -15.35 -0.05
N GLN A 224 -23.54 -14.36 -0.94
CA GLN A 224 -24.53 -14.03 -1.97
C GLN A 224 -24.45 -14.94 -3.20
N TYR A 225 -23.26 -15.49 -3.50
CA TYR A 225 -22.99 -16.34 -4.68
C TYR A 225 -22.34 -17.67 -4.25
N PRO A 226 -23.06 -18.56 -3.55
CA PRO A 226 -22.51 -19.81 -2.99
C PRO A 226 -22.01 -20.81 -4.04
N GLU A 227 -22.41 -20.65 -5.30
CA GLU A 227 -21.94 -21.43 -6.44
C GLU A 227 -20.51 -21.10 -6.87
N VAL A 228 -19.98 -19.92 -6.50
CA VAL A 228 -18.63 -19.47 -6.83
C VAL A 228 -17.72 -19.63 -5.61
N GLN A 229 -16.57 -20.29 -5.78
CA GLN A 229 -15.59 -20.44 -4.69
C GLN A 229 -14.74 -19.18 -4.55
N LEU A 230 -15.14 -18.23 -3.71
CA LEU A 230 -14.30 -17.08 -3.37
C LEU A 230 -13.30 -17.45 -2.27
N VAL A 231 -12.00 -17.31 -2.57
CA VAL A 231 -10.90 -17.69 -1.69
C VAL A 231 -10.00 -16.50 -1.46
N SER A 232 -9.89 -16.06 -0.20
CA SER A 232 -8.92 -15.03 0.18
C SER A 232 -7.51 -15.61 0.27
N ALA A 233 -6.57 -15.05 -0.49
CA ALA A 233 -5.14 -15.28 -0.30
C ALA A 233 -4.58 -14.40 0.81
N GLY A 234 -3.44 -14.81 1.39
CA GLY A 234 -2.69 -13.94 2.31
C GLY A 234 -2.10 -12.74 1.57
N TYR A 235 -1.84 -11.64 2.29
CA TYR A 235 -1.09 -10.49 1.77
C TYR A 235 0.43 -10.75 1.86
N LEU A 236 1.25 -9.82 1.38
CA LEU A 236 2.70 -10.04 1.24
C LEU A 236 3.39 -10.28 2.59
N ASN A 237 3.17 -9.40 3.57
CA ASN A 237 3.81 -9.44 4.89
C ASN A 237 5.35 -9.50 4.79
N ASP A 238 5.98 -10.12 5.77
CA ASP A 238 7.41 -10.36 5.89
C ASP A 238 7.93 -11.51 5.02
N HIS A 239 7.31 -11.75 3.85
CA HIS A 239 7.79 -12.77 2.92
C HIS A 239 9.29 -12.57 2.61
N PRO A 240 10.13 -13.62 2.57
CA PRO A 240 11.57 -13.47 2.35
C PRO A 240 11.91 -12.59 1.13
N CYS A 241 11.24 -12.80 0.00
CA CYS A 241 11.46 -11.96 -1.18
C CYS A 241 11.07 -10.47 -1.00
N VAL A 242 10.18 -10.13 -0.07
CA VAL A 242 9.91 -8.72 0.29
C VAL A 242 11.12 -8.14 1.02
N ILE A 243 11.68 -8.87 1.99
CA ILE A 243 12.90 -8.47 2.71
C ILE A 243 14.07 -8.31 1.72
N ASP A 244 14.27 -9.29 0.84
CA ASP A 244 15.32 -9.23 -0.18
C ASP A 244 15.15 -8.02 -1.13
N THR A 245 13.90 -7.64 -1.43
CA THR A 245 13.63 -6.43 -2.23
C THR A 245 14.06 -5.18 -1.47
N PHE A 246 13.73 -5.06 -0.19
CA PHE A 246 14.22 -3.94 0.64
C PHE A 246 15.75 -3.88 0.69
N VAL A 247 16.41 -5.02 0.87
CA VAL A 247 17.88 -5.10 0.87
C VAL A 247 18.45 -4.57 -0.44
N GLU A 248 17.89 -5.00 -1.57
CA GLU A 248 18.28 -4.53 -2.89
C GLU A 248 18.05 -3.02 -3.05
N ARG A 249 16.90 -2.49 -2.61
CA ARG A 249 16.63 -1.04 -2.65
C ARG A 249 17.63 -0.22 -1.83
N VAL A 250 18.14 -0.74 -0.71
CA VAL A 250 19.20 -0.07 0.07
C VAL A 250 20.52 -0.07 -0.70
N VAL A 251 20.92 -1.22 -1.25
CA VAL A 251 22.19 -1.38 -1.97
C VAL A 251 22.22 -0.56 -3.26
N GLU A 252 21.09 -0.49 -4.00
CA GLU A 252 20.96 0.30 -5.22
C GLU A 252 21.27 1.79 -5.03
N ILE A 253 21.09 2.33 -3.82
CA ILE A 253 21.45 3.71 -3.50
C ILE A 253 22.97 3.91 -3.65
N LEU A 254 23.76 2.95 -3.18
CA LEU A 254 25.22 3.01 -3.24
C LEU A 254 25.75 2.76 -4.65
N ASP A 255 25.10 1.85 -5.39
CA ASP A 255 25.51 1.48 -6.74
C ASP A 255 25.10 2.50 -7.82
N GLY A 256 24.34 3.54 -7.45
CA GLY A 256 23.85 4.56 -8.38
C GLY A 256 22.78 4.05 -9.37
N GLN A 257 22.24 2.86 -9.13
CA GLN A 257 21.17 2.25 -9.95
C GLN A 257 19.77 2.59 -9.46
N ASN A 258 19.69 3.40 -8.41
CA ASN A 258 18.46 3.89 -7.80
C ASN A 258 17.71 4.87 -8.73
N VAL A 259 17.04 4.34 -9.75
CA VAL A 259 16.25 5.11 -10.71
C VAL A 259 14.77 5.01 -10.34
N MET A 260 14.23 6.10 -9.81
CA MET A 260 12.79 6.32 -9.75
C MET A 260 12.22 6.36 -11.18
N ASN A 261 11.11 5.66 -11.45
CA ASN A 261 10.46 5.72 -12.75
C ASN A 261 9.79 7.09 -12.94
N CYS A 262 10.56 8.07 -13.37
CA CYS A 262 10.07 9.43 -13.62
C CYS A 262 9.56 9.64 -15.04
N GLN A 263 9.62 8.63 -15.91
CA GLN A 263 9.19 8.75 -17.31
C GLN A 263 7.70 9.07 -17.44
N MET A 264 6.88 8.55 -16.52
CA MET A 264 5.43 8.78 -16.46
C MET A 264 5.00 9.55 -15.20
N CYS A 265 5.93 10.25 -14.54
CA CYS A 265 5.60 11.00 -13.33
C CYS A 265 4.79 12.25 -13.67
N LYS A 266 3.54 12.32 -13.19
CA LYS A 266 2.62 13.45 -13.43
C LYS A 266 3.14 14.81 -12.97
N TYR A 267 4.09 14.83 -12.03
CA TYR A 267 4.74 16.07 -11.58
C TYR A 267 5.84 16.57 -12.53
N ARG A 268 6.32 15.73 -13.46
CA ARG A 268 7.46 16.02 -14.35
C ARG A 268 7.11 16.01 -15.83
N THR A 269 6.05 15.32 -16.24
CA THR A 269 5.60 15.24 -17.62
C THR A 269 4.08 15.38 -17.72
N LYS A 270 3.59 15.84 -18.87
CA LYS A 270 2.16 16.02 -19.13
C LYS A 270 1.50 14.65 -19.32
N VAL A 271 0.94 14.12 -18.23
CA VAL A 271 0.07 12.95 -18.24
C VAL A 271 -1.37 13.42 -18.43
N LEU A 272 -2.13 12.73 -19.30
CA LEU A 272 -3.51 13.08 -19.62
C LEU A 272 -4.38 13.21 -18.35
N GLY A 273 -5.01 14.37 -18.18
CA GLY A 273 -5.88 14.67 -17.03
C GLY A 273 -5.15 15.15 -15.78
N PHE A 274 -3.82 15.29 -15.82
CA PHE A 274 -2.97 15.77 -14.73
C PHE A 274 -2.01 16.89 -15.18
N GLU A 275 -2.33 17.57 -16.28
CA GLU A 275 -1.46 18.57 -16.90
C GLU A 275 -1.18 19.76 -15.96
N SER A 276 -2.10 20.07 -15.05
CA SER A 276 -1.95 21.14 -14.05
C SER A 276 -0.98 20.79 -12.92
N GLU A 277 -0.60 19.52 -12.75
CA GLU A 277 0.33 19.10 -11.71
C GLU A 277 1.80 19.15 -12.15
N VAL A 278 2.09 19.45 -13.42
CA VAL A 278 3.46 19.52 -13.92
C VAL A 278 4.18 20.73 -13.35
N GLY A 279 5.31 20.49 -12.67
CA GLY A 279 6.14 21.54 -12.09
C GLY A 279 5.64 22.10 -10.76
N THR A 280 4.64 21.49 -10.13
CA THR A 280 4.21 21.89 -8.78
C THR A 280 5.34 21.70 -7.76
N PRO A 281 5.51 22.62 -6.79
CA PRO A 281 6.45 22.43 -5.68
C PRO A 281 6.22 21.13 -4.91
N GLN A 282 7.29 20.54 -4.39
CA GLN A 282 7.22 19.36 -3.53
C GLN A 282 6.97 19.79 -2.08
N ASP A 283 5.69 19.83 -1.70
CA ASP A 283 5.27 20.19 -0.34
C ASP A 283 4.76 18.97 0.44
N SER A 284 5.17 18.86 1.70
CA SER A 284 4.65 17.85 2.63
C SER A 284 3.34 18.32 3.24
N HIS A 285 2.27 17.55 3.05
CA HIS A 285 0.93 17.91 3.53
C HIS A 285 0.56 17.23 4.87
N HIS A 286 1.46 16.42 5.43
CA HIS A 286 1.12 15.45 6.49
C HIS A 286 1.58 15.83 7.90
N HIS A 287 2.21 17.00 8.07
CA HIS A 287 2.75 17.45 9.36
C HIS A 287 1.71 17.51 10.50
N HIS A 288 0.44 17.75 10.19
CA HIS A 288 -0.63 17.92 11.17
C HIS A 288 -1.14 16.61 11.80
N VAL A 289 -0.78 15.44 11.24
CA VAL A 289 -1.20 14.11 11.72
C VAL A 289 -0.04 13.22 12.16
N GLU A 290 1.18 13.77 12.24
CA GLU A 290 2.37 13.08 12.72
C GLU A 290 2.18 12.59 14.16
N GLY A 291 2.42 11.31 14.40
CA GLY A 291 2.44 10.72 15.74
C GLY A 291 1.11 10.69 16.50
N MET A 292 -0.05 10.95 15.85
CA MET A 292 -1.36 11.02 16.53
C MET A 292 -1.92 9.68 17.04
N GLY A 293 -1.33 8.54 16.68
CA GLY A 293 -1.64 7.22 17.23
C GLY A 293 -3.00 6.62 16.82
N ALA A 294 -3.27 5.44 17.37
CA ALA A 294 -4.49 4.65 17.15
C ALA A 294 -5.77 5.23 17.80
N SER A 295 -5.68 6.34 18.55
CA SER A 295 -6.81 6.93 19.27
C SER A 295 -7.75 7.78 18.39
N ALA A 296 -7.49 7.88 17.08
CA ALA A 296 -8.36 8.61 16.16
C ALA A 296 -9.61 7.78 15.78
N PRO A 297 -10.82 8.37 15.76
CA PRO A 297 -12.05 7.69 15.35
C PRO A 297 -11.91 6.92 14.02
N GLY A 298 -12.35 5.66 14.00
CA GLY A 298 -12.27 4.77 12.82
C GLY A 298 -10.93 4.04 12.63
N SER A 299 -10.10 3.96 13.67
CA SER A 299 -8.90 3.11 13.72
C SER A 299 -9.22 1.62 13.92
N ARG A 300 -10.35 1.31 14.57
CA ARG A 300 -10.87 -0.04 14.84
C ARG A 300 -12.36 -0.11 14.50
N ILE A 301 -12.85 -1.33 14.25
CA ILE A 301 -14.28 -1.57 13.99
C ILE A 301 -15.12 -1.38 15.24
N GLU A 302 -14.60 -1.81 16.40
CA GLU A 302 -15.23 -1.74 17.72
C GLU A 302 -15.63 -0.31 18.11
N ASP A 303 -14.86 0.68 17.64
CA ASP A 303 -15.08 2.10 17.93
C ASP A 303 -15.87 2.82 16.82
N CYS A 304 -16.33 2.09 15.79
CA CYS A 304 -16.97 2.68 14.62
C CYS A 304 -18.51 2.61 14.69
N GLN A 305 -19.16 3.76 14.82
CA GLN A 305 -20.64 3.85 14.84
C GLN A 305 -21.32 3.61 13.48
N LEU A 306 -20.54 3.45 12.41
CA LEU A 306 -21.04 3.40 11.03
C LEU A 306 -20.86 2.05 10.35
N CYS A 307 -20.13 1.13 10.99
CA CYS A 307 -19.79 -0.18 10.48
C CYS A 307 -20.06 -1.21 11.58
N ASP A 308 -20.44 -2.42 11.21
CA ASP A 308 -20.81 -3.48 12.17
C ASP A 308 -19.74 -4.59 12.18
N THR A 309 -19.79 -5.49 11.20
CA THR A 309 -18.91 -6.68 11.18
C THR A 309 -17.53 -6.44 10.56
N PHE A 310 -17.38 -5.43 9.70
CA PHE A 310 -16.09 -5.02 9.12
C PHE A 310 -16.15 -3.58 8.59
N CYS A 311 -14.98 -2.95 8.36
CA CYS A 311 -14.92 -1.56 7.92
C CYS A 311 -15.22 -1.41 6.43
N THR A 312 -16.35 -0.79 6.11
CA THR A 312 -16.71 -0.43 4.71
C THR A 312 -16.03 0.84 4.23
N GLY A 313 -15.55 1.69 5.15
CA GLY A 313 -14.96 3.00 4.82
C GLY A 313 -15.99 4.12 4.61
N ARG A 314 -17.28 3.85 4.81
CA ARG A 314 -18.39 4.79 4.62
C ARG A 314 -18.25 6.12 5.38
N CYS A 315 -17.66 6.08 6.57
CA CYS A 315 -17.41 7.27 7.40
C CYS A 315 -16.60 8.35 6.67
N ARG A 316 -15.73 7.96 5.74
CA ARG A 316 -14.90 8.89 4.96
C ARG A 316 -15.69 9.70 3.93
N LEU A 317 -16.93 9.31 3.63
CA LEU A 317 -17.82 10.01 2.69
C LEU A 317 -18.93 10.79 3.39
N GLN A 318 -19.38 10.32 4.55
CA GLN A 318 -20.42 10.99 5.35
C GLN A 318 -19.92 12.25 6.08
N GLY A 319 -18.60 12.53 6.08
CA GLY A 319 -18.02 13.79 6.54
C GLY A 319 -18.48 15.05 5.77
N LYS A 320 -19.31 14.90 4.73
CA LYS A 320 -20.05 16.01 4.09
C LYS A 320 -21.42 16.30 4.73
N ILE A 321 -21.96 15.45 5.62
CA ILE A 321 -23.34 15.56 6.16
C ILE A 321 -23.39 15.59 7.70
N ILE A 322 -22.41 15.05 8.41
CA ILE A 322 -22.36 15.11 9.88
C ILE A 322 -21.22 16.03 10.30
N ASN A 323 -21.57 17.17 10.89
CA ASN A 323 -20.66 18.11 11.55
C ASN A 323 -19.90 17.43 12.70
N HIS A 324 -18.85 16.70 12.37
CA HIS A 324 -17.69 16.62 13.24
C HIS A 324 -16.72 17.69 12.76
N HIS A 325 -16.46 18.67 13.62
CA HIS A 325 -15.47 19.71 13.41
C HIS A 325 -14.07 19.11 13.22
N HIS A 326 -13.79 18.68 11.99
CA HIS A 326 -12.45 18.50 11.47
C HIS A 326 -12.41 19.29 10.16
N GLY A 327 -12.26 20.61 10.31
CA GLY A 327 -12.06 21.50 9.18
C GLY A 327 -10.68 21.26 8.59
N HIS A 328 -10.54 20.24 7.77
CA HIS A 328 -9.34 20.04 6.96
C HIS A 328 -9.77 19.60 5.55
N GLU A 329 -9.68 20.55 4.62
CA GLU A 329 -9.82 20.30 3.20
C GLU A 329 -8.73 19.33 2.75
N HIS A 330 -9.05 18.05 2.64
CA HIS A 330 -8.24 17.13 1.88
C HIS A 330 -8.46 17.44 0.39
N GLN A 331 -7.73 18.41 -0.16
CA GLN A 331 -7.56 18.56 -1.61
C GLN A 331 -6.67 17.43 -2.16
N HIS A 332 -7.12 16.19 -1.99
CA HIS A 332 -6.71 15.07 -2.82
C HIS A 332 -7.98 14.49 -3.44
N THR A 333 -8.75 15.37 -4.10
CA THR A 333 -9.93 14.91 -4.81
C THR A 333 -9.42 14.16 -6.02
N TYR A 334 -9.37 12.83 -5.90
CA TYR A 334 -9.31 11.96 -7.05
C TYR A 334 -10.38 12.46 -8.04
N PRO A 335 -10.04 12.81 -9.30
CA PRO A 335 -10.94 13.56 -10.18
C PRO A 335 -12.30 12.91 -10.42
N HIS A 336 -12.42 11.61 -10.11
CA HIS A 336 -13.61 10.81 -10.34
C HIS A 336 -14.12 10.15 -9.04
N VAL A 337 -14.10 10.87 -7.91
CA VAL A 337 -14.62 10.37 -6.63
C VAL A 337 -16.09 9.92 -6.70
N ASP A 338 -16.87 10.53 -7.58
CA ASP A 338 -18.30 10.23 -7.80
C ASP A 338 -18.54 9.11 -8.83
N HIS A 339 -17.47 8.45 -9.32
CA HIS A 339 -17.60 7.33 -10.26
C HIS A 339 -18.43 6.19 -9.64
N PRO A 340 -19.39 5.56 -10.35
CA PRO A 340 -20.31 4.57 -9.80
C PRO A 340 -19.63 3.33 -9.19
N LEU A 341 -18.42 3.01 -9.63
CA LEU A 341 -17.59 1.92 -9.10
C LEU A 341 -16.51 2.40 -8.12
N GLY A 342 -16.42 3.70 -7.87
CA GLY A 342 -15.43 4.34 -7.01
C GLY A 342 -15.91 4.55 -5.58
N PRO A 343 -15.31 5.46 -4.82
CA PRO A 343 -15.63 5.71 -3.42
C PRO A 343 -17.13 5.79 -3.13
N ILE A 344 -17.92 6.46 -3.98
CA ILE A 344 -19.37 6.60 -3.79
C ILE A 344 -20.15 5.27 -3.72
N SER A 345 -19.59 4.16 -4.23
CA SER A 345 -20.28 2.87 -4.27
C SER A 345 -20.61 2.34 -2.87
N VAL A 346 -19.81 2.67 -1.85
CA VAL A 346 -20.03 2.21 -0.46
C VAL A 346 -21.27 2.84 0.20
N LEU A 347 -21.87 3.87 -0.42
CA LEU A 347 -23.12 4.48 0.05
C LEU A 347 -24.37 3.80 -0.49
N ARG A 348 -24.25 2.99 -1.56
CA ARG A 348 -25.41 2.44 -2.29
C ARG A 348 -26.08 1.27 -1.55
N ASN A 349 -25.39 0.64 -0.60
CA ASN A 349 -25.86 -0.59 0.05
C ASN A 349 -26.88 -0.41 1.20
N ASN A 350 -27.52 0.74 1.33
CA ASN A 350 -28.45 0.98 2.45
C ASN A 350 -29.91 1.20 2.03
N ASN A 351 -30.27 1.15 0.75
CA ASN A 351 -31.62 1.54 0.31
C ASN A 351 -32.11 0.91 -1.02
N ASP A 352 -31.73 -0.33 -1.36
CA ASP A 352 -32.40 -1.08 -2.44
C ASP A 352 -32.61 -2.56 -2.04
#